data_AF-A0A2E0M022-F1
#
_entry.id   AF-A0A2E0M022-F1
#
_cell.length_a   1.000
_cell.length_b   1.000
_cell.length_c   1.000
_cell.angle_alpha   90.00
_cell.angle_beta   90.00
_cell.angle_gamma   90.00
#
_symmetry.space_group_name_H-M   'P 1'
#
loop_
_entity.id
_entity.type
_entity.pdbx_description
1 polymer ?
#
loop_
_entity_poly.entity_id
_entity_poly.type
_entity_poly.pdbx_seq_one_letter_code
_entity_poly.pdbx_strand_id
1 'polypeptide(L)'
;MPGNPIRKRSVRLFGHLTSISIEEPFWRELQAIAAARNITMTGLIEQIDAERAESEDPEATGNLSSALRLYVLAQLLRERDERDSNQDNMTSMEASHG
;
A
#
# COMPACT_ATOMS: atom_id res chain seq x y z
N MET A 1 -18.20 10.13 12.86
CA MET A 1 -17.56 9.53 11.68
C MET A 1 -18.42 8.37 11.23
N PRO A 2 -18.97 8.34 10.00
CA PRO A 2 -19.63 7.13 9.52
C PRO A 2 -18.62 5.98 9.61
N GLY A 3 -19.01 4.88 10.26
CA GLY A 3 -18.10 3.77 10.55
C GLY A 3 -17.46 3.28 9.25
N ASN A 4 -16.13 3.17 9.22
CA ASN A 4 -15.39 2.72 8.05
C ASN A 4 -15.61 1.21 7.90
N PRO A 5 -16.56 0.75 7.05
CA PRO A 5 -17.01 -0.62 7.12
C PRO A 5 -15.96 -1.52 6.47
N ILE A 6 -15.52 -2.54 7.18
CA ILE A 6 -14.72 -3.62 6.61
C ILE A 6 -15.59 -4.34 5.59
N ARG A 7 -15.12 -4.44 4.34
CA ARG A 7 -15.81 -5.11 3.25
C ARG A 7 -15.06 -6.36 2.82
N LYS A 8 -15.82 -7.42 2.54
CA LYS A 8 -15.31 -8.64 1.94
C LYS A 8 -15.13 -8.44 0.43
N ARG A 9 -13.91 -8.66 -0.05
CA ARG A 9 -13.53 -8.62 -1.46
C ARG A 9 -13.11 -10.02 -1.87
N SER A 10 -13.52 -10.45 -3.06
CA SER A 10 -13.13 -11.74 -3.62
C SER A 10 -12.23 -11.48 -4.82
N VAL A 11 -10.99 -11.97 -4.76
CA VAL A 11 -9.97 -11.76 -5.79
C VAL A 11 -9.45 -13.12 -6.22
N ARG A 12 -9.24 -13.32 -7.52
CA ARG A 12 -8.64 -14.57 -8.01
C ARG A 12 -7.12 -14.43 -7.96
N LEU A 13 -6.47 -15.12 -7.03
CA LEU A 13 -5.02 -15.17 -6.86
C LEU A 13 -4.54 -16.59 -7.21
N PHE A 14 -3.47 -16.74 -7.98
CA PHE A 14 -2.89 -18.05 -8.31
C PHE A 14 -3.93 -19.13 -8.72
N GLY A 15 -4.94 -18.74 -9.50
CA GLY A 15 -6.01 -19.61 -9.99
C GLY A 15 -7.17 -19.89 -9.02
N HIS A 16 -7.03 -19.60 -7.72
CA HIS A 16 -8.08 -19.81 -6.71
C HIS A 16 -8.72 -18.48 -6.24
N LEU A 17 -9.94 -18.56 -5.71
CA LEU A 17 -10.65 -17.39 -5.20
C LEU A 17 -10.23 -17.13 -3.74
N THR A 18 -9.53 -16.04 -3.51
CA THR A 18 -9.10 -15.59 -2.19
C THR A 18 -10.04 -14.50 -1.69
N SER A 19 -10.48 -14.64 -0.45
CA SER A 19 -11.35 -13.66 0.18
C SER A 19 -10.60 -12.80 1.19
N ILE A 20 -10.75 -11.49 1.05
CA ILE A 20 -10.01 -10.48 1.80
C ILE A 20 -11.01 -9.56 2.49
N SER A 21 -10.79 -9.27 3.77
CA SER A 21 -11.65 -8.35 4.54
C SER A 21 -10.88 -7.08 4.85
N ILE A 22 -11.21 -6.00 4.15
CA ILE A 22 -10.45 -4.75 4.18
C ILE A 22 -11.36 -3.53 4.15
N GLU A 23 -10.93 -2.44 4.79
CA GLU A 23 -11.63 -1.17 4.84
C GLU A 23 -11.57 -0.46 3.48
N GLU A 24 -12.61 0.31 3.15
CA GLU A 24 -12.72 0.97 1.85
C GLU A 24 -11.55 1.92 1.52
N PRO A 25 -11.01 2.72 2.46
CA PRO A 25 -9.87 3.58 2.18
C PRO A 25 -8.64 2.79 1.72
N PHE A 26 -8.29 1.69 2.40
CA PHE A 26 -7.17 0.86 1.98
C PHE A 26 -7.40 0.24 0.61
N TRP A 27 -8.61 -0.21 0.32
CA TRP A 27 -8.94 -0.74 -1.01
C TRP A 27 -8.80 0.32 -2.11
N ARG A 28 -9.18 1.57 -1.85
CA ARG A 28 -9.00 2.68 -2.78
C ARG A 28 -7.53 3.02 -2.99
N GLU A 29 -6.73 3.06 -1.93
CA GLU A 29 -5.29 3.31 -2.05
C GLU A 29 -4.57 2.17 -2.82
N LEU A 30 -4.94 0.91 -2.60
CA LEU A 30 -4.42 -0.19 -3.41
C LEU A 30 -4.74 -0.01 -4.90
N GLN A 31 -5.91 0.51 -5.25
CA GLN A 31 -6.27 0.82 -6.65
C GLN A 31 -5.40 1.94 -7.20
N ALA A 32 -5.17 2.99 -6.41
CA ALA A 32 -4.31 4.10 -6.79
C ALA A 32 -2.86 3.65 -7.01
N ILE A 33 -2.31 2.84 -6.09
CA ILE A 33 -0.95 2.30 -6.20
C ILE A 33 -0.82 1.37 -7.43
N ALA A 34 -1.79 0.48 -7.66
CA ALA A 34 -1.78 -0.39 -8.84
C ALA A 34 -1.80 0.43 -10.14
N ALA A 35 -2.65 1.47 -10.21
CA ALA A 35 -2.74 2.37 -11.35
C ALA A 35 -1.43 3.16 -11.58
N ALA A 36 -0.84 3.70 -10.50
CA ALA A 36 0.43 4.43 -10.58
C ALA A 36 1.59 3.55 -11.07
N ARG A 37 1.57 2.26 -10.72
CA ARG A 37 2.56 1.26 -11.17
C ARG A 37 2.23 0.62 -12.51
N ASN A 38 1.11 0.98 -13.14
CA ASN A 38 0.61 0.39 -14.39
C ASN A 38 0.48 -1.15 -14.33
N ILE A 39 0.01 -1.68 -13.20
CA ILE A 39 -0.26 -3.11 -12.99
C ILE A 39 -1.73 -3.33 -12.58
N THR A 40 -2.20 -4.57 -12.70
CA THR A 40 -3.55 -4.91 -12.26
C THR A 40 -3.63 -4.97 -10.73
N MET A 41 -4.83 -4.74 -10.17
CA MET A 41 -5.09 -4.94 -8.74
C MET A 41 -4.67 -6.34 -8.28
N THR A 42 -5.02 -7.37 -9.07
CA THR A 42 -4.62 -8.75 -8.80
C THR A 42 -3.11 -8.89 -8.77
N GLY A 43 -2.39 -8.34 -9.76
CA GLY A 43 -0.94 -8.40 -9.81
C GLY A 43 -0.26 -7.72 -8.62
N LEU A 44 -0.79 -6.57 -8.16
CA LEU A 44 -0.31 -5.92 -6.95
C LEU A 44 -0.51 -6.82 -5.71
N ILE A 45 -1.69 -7.42 -5.57
CA ILE A 45 -2.00 -8.30 -4.44
C ILE A 45 -1.11 -9.55 -4.48
N GLU A 46 -0.87 -10.15 -5.65
CA GLU A 46 0.02 -11.31 -5.81
C GLU A 46 1.47 -10.98 -5.47
N GLN A 47 1.96 -9.79 -5.82
CA GLN A 47 3.30 -9.32 -5.41
C GLN A 47 3.40 -9.21 -3.89
N ILE A 48 2.42 -8.57 -3.25
CA ILE A 48 2.40 -8.43 -1.79
C ILE A 48 2.28 -9.81 -1.11
N ASP A 49 1.53 -10.74 -1.71
CA ASP A 49 1.37 -12.10 -1.23
C ASP A 49 2.67 -12.92 -1.31
N ALA A 50 3.46 -12.72 -2.37
CA ALA A 50 4.77 -13.33 -2.52
C ALA A 50 5.79 -12.74 -1.54
N GLU A 51 5.87 -11.40 -1.45
CA GLU A 51 6.78 -10.69 -0.54
C GLU A 51 6.57 -11.11 0.92
N ARG A 52 5.30 -11.28 1.36
CA ARG A 52 5.01 -11.76 2.71
C ARG A 52 5.38 -13.22 2.94
N ALA A 53 5.26 -14.07 1.91
CA ALA A 53 5.57 -15.49 2.00
C ALA A 53 7.09 -15.75 2.07
N GLU A 54 7.88 -14.86 1.50
CA GLU A 54 9.35 -14.90 1.49
C GLU A 54 9.97 -14.26 2.75
N SER A 55 9.19 -13.60 3.60
CA SER A 55 9.70 -12.94 4.79
C SER A 55 10.13 -13.94 5.86
N GLU A 56 11.39 -13.84 6.30
CA GLU A 56 11.93 -14.62 7.42
C GLU A 56 11.38 -14.17 8.79
N ASP A 57 10.73 -13.00 8.84
CA ASP A 57 10.08 -12.49 10.05
C ASP A 57 8.72 -13.18 10.26
N PRO A 58 8.56 -14.00 11.31
CA PRO A 58 7.31 -14.71 11.59
C PRO A 58 6.13 -13.77 11.87
N GLU A 59 6.40 -12.54 12.33
CA GLU A 59 5.37 -11.53 12.57
C GLU A 59 4.91 -10.87 11.27
N ALA A 60 5.78 -10.82 10.25
CA ALA A 60 5.47 -10.32 8.92
C ALA A 60 4.64 -11.32 8.07
N THR A 61 4.69 -12.62 8.39
CA THR A 61 3.87 -13.68 7.76
C THR A 61 2.40 -13.67 8.23
N GLY A 62 1.87 -12.49 8.60
CA GLY A 62 0.47 -12.31 8.97
C GLY A 62 -0.52 -12.60 7.83
N ASN A 63 -1.82 -12.47 8.12
CA ASN A 63 -2.87 -12.67 7.11
C ASN A 63 -2.75 -11.61 5.98
N LEU A 64 -3.19 -11.97 4.77
CA LEU A 64 -3.12 -11.09 3.60
C LEU A 64 -3.81 -9.74 3.82
N SER A 65 -4.89 -9.67 4.60
CA SER A 65 -5.56 -8.39 4.86
C SER A 65 -4.68 -7.43 5.68
N SER A 66 -3.94 -7.94 6.67
CA SER A 66 -2.97 -7.15 7.43
C SER A 66 -1.79 -6.71 6.56
N ALA A 67 -1.26 -7.63 5.73
CA ALA A 67 -0.17 -7.31 4.81
C ALA A 67 -0.54 -6.16 3.85
N LEU A 68 -1.74 -6.20 3.29
CA LEU A 68 -2.25 -5.13 2.41
C LEU A 68 -2.35 -3.76 3.11
N ARG A 69 -2.81 -3.73 4.37
CA ARG A 69 -2.90 -2.48 5.15
C ARG A 69 -1.51 -1.89 5.42
N LEU A 70 -0.58 -2.74 5.88
CA LEU A 70 0.79 -2.32 6.16
C LEU A 70 1.50 -1.85 4.90
N TYR A 71 1.25 -2.51 3.76
CA TYR A 71 1.78 -2.10 2.49
C TYR A 71 1.34 -0.68 2.10
N VAL A 72 0.02 -0.40 2.17
CA VAL A 72 -0.51 0.95 1.91
C VAL A 72 0.11 1.98 2.86
N LEU A 73 0.20 1.67 4.14
CA LEU A 73 0.83 2.55 5.13
C LEU A 73 2.29 2.84 4.76
N ALA A 74 3.07 1.82 4.41
CA ALA A 74 4.46 1.97 4.02
C ALA A 74 4.63 2.81 2.75
N GLN A 75 3.73 2.68 1.76
CA GLN A 75 3.74 3.54 0.57
C GLN A 75 3.47 5.00 0.93
N LEU A 76 2.42 5.27 1.72
CA LEU A 76 2.06 6.64 2.10
C LEU A 76 3.13 7.32 2.98
N LEU A 77 3.80 6.56 3.85
CA LEU A 77 4.91 7.08 4.64
C LEU A 77 6.09 7.44 3.75
N ARG A 78 6.44 6.59 2.77
CA ARG A 78 7.49 6.89 1.79
C ARG A 78 7.19 8.15 0.98
N GLU A 79 5.97 8.27 0.47
CA GLU A 79 5.53 9.47 -0.27
C GLU A 79 5.50 10.74 0.60
N ARG A 80 5.28 10.60 1.91
CA ARG A 80 5.40 11.72 2.85
C ARG A 80 6.86 12.12 3.02
N ASP A 81 7.74 11.16 3.29
CA ASP A 81 9.16 11.41 3.51
C ASP A 81 9.83 12.02 2.26
N GLU A 82 9.43 11.59 1.06
CA GLU A 82 9.86 12.15 -0.22
C GLU A 82 9.37 13.61 -0.42
N ARG A 83 8.14 13.92 0.01
CA ARG A 83 7.61 15.29 -0.04
C ARG A 83 8.32 16.21 0.92
N ASP A 84 8.58 15.75 2.14
CA ASP A 84 9.28 16.53 3.17
C ASP A 84 10.70 16.86 2.70
N SER A 85 11.42 15.87 2.15
CA SER A 85 12.77 16.06 1.59
C SER A 85 12.81 17.07 0.43
N ASN A 86 11.78 17.09 -0.42
CA ASN A 86 11.72 18.01 -1.56
C ASN A 86 11.41 19.45 -1.12
N GLN A 87 10.65 19.62 -0.03
CA GLN A 87 10.30 20.93 0.54
C GLN A 87 11.53 21.61 1.18
N ASP A 88 12.36 20.84 1.88
CA ASP A 88 13.60 21.33 2.51
C ASP A 88 14.62 21.84 1.46
N ASN A 89 14.72 21.13 0.33
CA ASN A 89 15.58 21.53 -0.78
C ASN A 89 15.12 22.84 -1.44
N MET A 90 13.81 23.01 -1.65
CA MET A 90 13.25 24.25 -2.24
C MET A 90 13.50 25.47 -1.34
N THR A 91 13.26 25.32 -0.04
CA THR A 91 13.38 26.40 0.96
C THR A 91 14.84 26.88 1.09
N SER A 92 15.81 25.98 0.99
CA SER A 92 17.24 26.30 1.05
C SER A 92 17.76 27.02 -0.20
N MET A 93 17.20 26.72 -1.37
CA MET A 93 17.53 27.40 -2.63
C MET A 93 17.02 28.85 -2.66
N GLU A 94 15.82 29.10 -2.13
CA GLU A 94 15.24 30.44 -2.02
C GLU A 94 16.01 31.32 -1.02
N ALA A 95 16.47 30.75 0.10
CA ALA A 95 17.26 31.46 1.11
C ALA A 95 18.69 31.82 0.67
N SER A 96 19.22 31.18 -0.40
CA SER A 96 20.59 31.41 -0.88
C SER A 96 20.70 32.47 -1.99
N HIS A 97 19.58 33.00 -2.48
CA HIS A 97 19.52 34.01 -3.56
C HIS A 97 19.14 35.42 -3.08
N GLY A 98 19.15 35.69 -1.76
CA GLY A 98 18.92 37.00 -1.16
C GLY A 98 20.09 37.46 -0.30
#